data_AF-A0AA40SJT4-F1
#
_entry.id   AF-A0AA40SJT4-F1
#
_cell.length_a   1.000
_cell.length_b   1.000
_cell.length_c   1.000
_cell.angle_alpha   90.00
_cell.angle_beta   90.00
_cell.angle_gamma   90.00
#
_symmetry.space_group_name_H-M   'P 1'
#
loop_
_entity.id
_entity.type
_entity.pdbx_description
1 polymer ?
#
loop_
_entity_poly.entity_id
_entity_poly.type
_entity_poly.pdbx_seq_one_letter_code
_entity_poly.pdbx_strand_id
1 'polypeptide(L)'
;MDLSVFRGARRPADGAPGRDGSRDRDRDWDRDRGRDRDQDRGRDRDRDRGLSTVEVVILAPVMILFILVLVGFGQLVDGRGALDGAARDAARAGSIQKDHATAMAEARAAAEANLTDVCSGPVSVVQTSQGFEPDTIFTVEVSCEVRGLAMLGLDIPTTLTSSFSSPLDPYRRTA
;
A
#
# COMPACT_ATOMS: atom_id res chain seq x y z
N MET A 1 -29.10 -6.68 -100.23
CA MET A 1 -29.15 -5.65 -101.30
C MET A 1 -29.35 -4.33 -100.59
N ASP A 2 -28.55 -3.27 -100.64
CA ASP A 2 -27.67 -2.63 -101.64
C ASP A 2 -26.50 -1.96 -100.87
N LEU A 3 -25.22 -1.91 -101.27
CA LEU A 3 -24.54 -1.44 -102.50
C LEU A 3 -24.72 0.06 -102.80
N SER A 4 -23.78 0.89 -102.33
CA SER A 4 -23.28 2.12 -103.00
C SER A 4 -22.35 2.87 -102.02
N VAL A 5 -21.02 2.79 -102.13
CA VAL A 5 -20.17 3.44 -103.14
C VAL A 5 -20.45 4.94 -103.22
N PHE A 6 -19.58 5.78 -102.64
CA PHE A 6 -19.08 6.97 -103.35
C PHE A 6 -17.70 7.39 -102.82
N ARG A 7 -16.84 7.71 -103.78
CA ARG A 7 -15.39 7.91 -103.71
C ARG A 7 -15.10 9.37 -104.06
N GLY A 8 -14.15 10.00 -103.36
CA GLY A 8 -13.57 11.30 -103.73
C GLY A 8 -13.24 12.12 -102.50
N ALA A 9 -12.17 12.89 -102.39
CA ALA A 9 -11.00 13.12 -103.22
C ALA A 9 -9.91 13.70 -102.30
N ARG A 10 -8.63 13.49 -102.62
CA ARG A 10 -7.47 14.00 -101.87
C ARG A 10 -7.25 15.49 -102.13
N ARG A 11 -6.76 16.26 -101.15
CA ARG A 11 -5.53 17.10 -101.25
C ARG A 11 -4.92 17.41 -99.85
N PRO A 12 -3.59 17.58 -99.75
CA PRO A 12 -2.83 17.75 -98.49
C PRO A 12 -2.32 19.19 -98.27
N ALA A 13 -1.97 19.50 -97.00
CA ALA A 13 -1.15 20.63 -96.49
C ALA A 13 -1.54 20.82 -94.99
N ASP A 14 -0.73 21.13 -93.98
CA ASP A 14 0.68 21.47 -93.78
C ASP A 14 0.99 21.32 -92.26
N GLY A 15 2.25 21.52 -91.83
CA GLY A 15 2.81 21.28 -90.48
C GLY A 15 2.12 21.99 -89.30
N ALA A 16 2.53 21.83 -88.04
CA ALA A 16 3.82 21.49 -87.42
C ALA A 16 3.55 20.99 -85.97
N PRO A 17 4.56 20.62 -85.16
CA PRO A 17 4.37 19.81 -83.96
C PRO A 17 4.14 20.66 -82.70
N GLY A 18 3.04 20.40 -81.99
CA GLY A 18 2.80 20.92 -80.63
C GLY A 18 3.02 19.81 -79.60
N ARG A 19 4.25 19.69 -79.08
CA ARG A 19 4.54 18.87 -77.89
C ARG A 19 3.93 19.55 -76.66
N ASP A 20 2.73 19.15 -76.29
CA ASP A 20 2.16 19.39 -74.96
C ASP A 20 2.80 18.39 -73.96
N GLY A 21 3.93 18.78 -73.39
CA GLY A 21 4.55 18.12 -72.24
C GLY A 21 4.15 18.78 -70.92
N SER A 22 2.92 19.28 -70.79
CA SER A 22 2.47 20.01 -69.60
C SER A 22 1.55 19.21 -68.67
N ARG A 23 1.05 18.05 -69.09
CA ARG A 23 0.12 17.22 -68.29
C ARG A 23 0.76 16.25 -67.29
N ASP A 24 2.07 16.02 -67.36
CA ASP A 24 2.74 15.04 -66.50
C ASP A 24 3.39 15.64 -65.24
N ARG A 25 3.46 16.97 -65.11
CA ARG A 25 4.04 17.61 -63.91
C ARG A 25 3.10 17.65 -62.71
N ASP A 26 1.80 17.48 -62.91
CA ASP A 26 0.82 17.57 -61.82
C ASP A 26 0.63 16.26 -61.06
N ARG A 27 1.14 15.12 -61.57
CA ARG A 27 1.02 13.81 -60.88
C ARG A 27 2.19 13.46 -59.98
N ASP A 28 3.29 14.20 -60.06
CA ASP A 28 4.51 13.90 -59.32
C ASP A 28 4.50 14.54 -57.91
N TRP A 29 3.93 15.74 -57.78
CA TRP A 29 3.82 16.45 -56.50
C TRP A 29 2.91 15.78 -55.46
N ASP A 30 1.96 14.95 -55.89
CA ASP A 30 1.06 14.23 -54.98
C ASP A 30 1.69 12.96 -54.39
N ARG A 31 2.78 12.45 -54.98
CA ARG A 31 3.38 11.19 -54.53
C ARG A 31 4.39 11.37 -53.38
N ASP A 32 5.02 12.54 -53.28
CA ASP A 32 5.99 12.83 -52.20
C ASP A 32 5.37 13.43 -50.93
N ARG A 33 4.22 14.12 -50.99
CA ARG A 33 3.55 14.62 -49.76
C ARG A 33 2.97 13.52 -48.88
N GLY A 34 2.87 12.29 -49.38
CA GLY A 34 2.35 11.14 -48.65
C GLY A 34 3.37 10.47 -47.72
N ARG A 35 4.69 10.63 -47.94
CA ARG A 35 5.71 9.86 -47.20
C ARG A 35 6.27 10.54 -45.96
N ASP A 36 6.15 11.87 -45.85
CA ASP A 36 6.68 12.60 -44.70
C ASP A 36 5.71 12.69 -43.52
N ARG A 37 4.41 12.47 -43.73
CA ARG A 37 3.40 12.57 -42.66
C ARG A 37 3.30 11.36 -41.74
N ASP A 38 3.89 10.23 -42.11
CA ASP A 38 3.83 9.01 -41.29
C ASP A 38 5.08 8.82 -40.41
N GLN A 39 6.18 9.51 -40.69
CA GLN A 39 7.42 9.38 -39.90
C GLN A 39 7.40 10.17 -38.58
N ASP A 40 6.64 11.27 -38.48
CA ASP A 40 6.54 12.04 -37.22
C ASP A 40 5.55 11.45 -36.20
N ARG A 41 4.56 10.65 -36.62
CA ARG A 41 3.58 10.05 -35.69
C ARG A 41 4.14 8.92 -34.81
N GLY A 42 5.36 8.46 -35.11
CA GLY A 42 6.05 7.43 -34.34
C GLY A 42 6.94 7.98 -33.23
N ARG A 43 7.42 9.22 -33.32
CA ARG A 43 8.40 9.80 -32.38
C ARG A 43 7.80 10.51 -31.16
N ASP A 44 6.52 10.87 -31.22
CA ASP A 44 5.84 11.51 -30.08
C ASP A 44 5.25 10.48 -29.11
N ARG A 45 4.84 9.29 -29.59
CA ARG A 45 4.26 8.24 -28.72
C ARG A 45 5.26 7.61 -27.75
N ASP A 46 6.57 7.70 -28.02
CA ASP A 46 7.61 7.20 -27.13
C ASP A 46 8.14 8.27 -26.16
N ARG A 47 7.93 9.56 -26.45
CA ARG A 47 8.34 10.67 -25.57
C ARG A 47 7.39 10.87 -24.39
N ASP A 48 6.09 10.64 -24.58
CA ASP A 48 5.09 10.78 -23.52
C ASP A 48 5.13 9.63 -22.50
N ARG A 49 5.59 8.44 -22.88
CA ARG A 49 5.76 7.31 -21.94
C ARG A 49 6.99 7.45 -21.05
N GLY A 50 8.01 8.21 -21.46
CA GLY A 50 9.26 8.39 -20.72
C GLY A 50 9.15 9.32 -19.51
N LEU A 51 8.26 10.32 -19.56
CA LEU A 51 8.03 11.25 -18.44
C LEU A 51 7.12 10.64 -17.36
N SER A 52 6.03 9.97 -17.73
CA SER A 52 5.15 9.31 -16.75
C SER A 52 5.75 8.07 -16.08
N THR A 53 6.66 7.34 -16.75
CA THR A 53 7.26 6.14 -16.13
C THR A 53 8.31 6.51 -15.09
N VAL A 54 9.16 7.51 -15.34
CA VAL A 54 10.18 7.93 -14.36
C VAL A 54 9.55 8.53 -13.11
N GLU A 55 8.50 9.36 -13.25
CA GLU A 55 7.77 9.91 -12.10
C GLU A 55 7.13 8.80 -11.25
N VAL A 56 6.48 7.82 -11.89
CA VAL A 56 5.85 6.70 -11.17
C VAL A 56 6.89 5.78 -10.54
N VAL A 57 8.04 5.55 -11.18
CA VAL A 57 9.13 4.73 -10.61
C VAL A 57 9.72 5.36 -9.35
N ILE A 58 9.72 6.70 -9.26
CA ILE A 58 10.18 7.41 -8.05
C ILE A 58 9.05 7.48 -7.01
N LEU A 59 7.80 7.68 -7.43
CA LEU A 59 6.66 7.86 -6.54
C LEU A 59 6.17 6.53 -5.94
N ALA A 60 6.25 5.42 -6.67
CA ALA A 60 5.80 4.12 -6.19
C ALA A 60 6.55 3.64 -4.94
N PRO A 61 7.90 3.69 -4.84
CA PRO A 61 8.62 3.38 -3.62
C PRO A 61 8.22 4.26 -2.44
N VAL A 62 7.98 5.56 -2.66
CA VAL A 62 7.55 6.49 -1.61
C VAL A 62 6.16 6.14 -1.10
N MET A 63 5.24 5.79 -2.00
CA MET A 63 3.90 5.34 -1.63
C MET A 63 3.93 4.02 -0.87
N ILE A 64 4.76 3.06 -1.29
CA ILE A 64 4.96 1.79 -0.58
C ILE A 64 5.51 2.05 0.81
N LEU A 65 6.54 2.89 0.94
CA LEU A 65 7.11 3.27 2.23
C LEU A 65 6.05 3.90 3.13
N PHE A 66 5.24 4.81 2.60
CA PHE A 66 4.15 5.44 3.34
C PHE A 66 3.12 4.42 3.84
N ILE A 67 2.71 3.46 2.99
CA ILE A 67 1.80 2.38 3.39
C ILE A 67 2.43 1.50 4.47
N LEU A 68 3.71 1.12 4.34
CA LEU A 68 4.42 0.33 5.35
C LEU A 68 4.45 1.05 6.71
N VAL A 69 4.67 2.37 6.70
CA VAL A 69 4.64 3.20 7.91
C VAL A 69 3.25 3.19 8.53
N LEU A 70 2.18 3.38 7.75
CA LEU A 70 0.80 3.34 8.26
C LEU A 70 0.45 1.98 8.86
N VAL A 71 0.84 0.88 8.21
CA VAL A 71 0.63 -0.48 8.73
C VAL A 71 1.42 -0.69 10.02
N GLY A 72 2.69 -0.24 10.07
CA GLY A 72 3.53 -0.32 11.26
C GLY A 72 2.93 0.45 12.45
N PHE A 73 2.44 1.67 12.23
CA PHE A 73 1.74 2.43 13.26
C PHE A 73 0.43 1.77 13.69
N GLY A 74 -0.34 1.20 12.76
CA GLY A 74 -1.56 0.46 13.07
C GLY A 74 -1.29 -0.71 14.02
N GLN A 75 -0.30 -1.53 13.69
CA GLN A 75 0.14 -2.66 14.53
C GLN A 75 0.67 -2.20 15.90
N LEU A 76 1.41 -1.08 15.95
CA LEU A 76 1.90 -0.53 17.20
C LEU A 76 0.77 -0.08 18.13
N VAL A 77 -0.22 0.63 17.59
CA VAL A 77 -1.37 1.13 18.35
C VAL A 77 -2.24 -0.04 18.82
N ASP A 78 -2.44 -1.05 17.97
CA ASP A 78 -3.20 -2.25 18.32
C ASP A 78 -2.53 -3.01 19.47
N GLY A 79 -1.21 -3.26 19.38
CA GLY A 79 -0.44 -3.88 20.46
C GLY A 79 -0.43 -3.05 21.76
N ARG A 80 -0.35 -1.72 21.66
CA ARG A 80 -0.45 -0.81 22.81
C ARG A 80 -1.83 -0.89 23.47
N GLY A 81 -2.89 -0.91 22.67
CA GLY A 81 -4.27 -1.03 23.16
C GLY A 81 -4.51 -2.35 23.88
N ALA A 82 -4.02 -3.45 23.31
CA ALA A 82 -4.11 -4.77 23.93
C ALA A 82 -3.35 -4.84 25.26
N LEU A 83 -2.12 -4.29 25.33
CA LEU A 83 -1.34 -4.23 26.57
C LEU A 83 -2.00 -3.37 27.65
N ASP A 84 -2.55 -2.23 27.27
CA ASP A 84 -3.28 -1.36 28.20
C ASP A 84 -4.57 -2.02 28.71
N GLY A 85 -5.24 -2.82 27.88
CA GLY A 85 -6.38 -3.66 28.28
C GLY A 85 -5.94 -4.77 29.26
N ALA A 86 -4.88 -5.49 28.90
CA ALA A 86 -4.32 -6.57 29.71
C ALA A 86 -3.85 -6.09 31.08
N ALA A 87 -3.17 -4.94 31.17
CA ALA A 87 -2.75 -4.36 32.45
C ALA A 87 -3.94 -4.01 33.34
N ARG A 88 -5.01 -3.44 32.76
CA ARG A 88 -6.25 -3.13 33.49
C ARG A 88 -6.92 -4.37 34.04
N ASP A 89 -7.08 -5.39 33.20
CA ASP A 89 -7.73 -6.64 33.59
C ASP A 89 -6.89 -7.41 34.61
N ALA A 90 -5.56 -7.44 34.46
CA ALA A 90 -4.65 -8.03 35.43
C ALA A 90 -4.71 -7.34 36.80
N ALA A 91 -4.69 -6.00 36.82
CA ALA A 91 -4.80 -5.23 38.06
C ALA A 91 -6.14 -5.50 38.77
N ARG A 92 -7.22 -5.59 38.00
CA ARG A 92 -8.57 -5.86 38.51
C ARG A 92 -8.72 -7.29 39.01
N ALA A 93 -8.20 -8.27 38.27
CA ALA A 93 -8.25 -9.68 38.67
C ALA A 93 -7.45 -9.89 39.97
N GLY A 94 -6.27 -9.26 40.08
CA GLY A 94 -5.44 -9.35 41.28
C GLY A 94 -6.01 -8.61 42.50
N SER A 95 -6.64 -7.45 42.32
CA SER A 95 -7.14 -6.63 43.45
C SER A 95 -8.31 -7.25 44.20
N ILE A 96 -9.03 -8.19 43.59
CA ILE A 96 -10.14 -8.94 44.20
C ILE A 96 -9.61 -10.11 45.06
N GLN A 97 -8.39 -10.60 44.79
CA GLN A 97 -7.83 -11.74 45.51
C GLN A 97 -7.35 -11.35 46.91
N LYS A 98 -7.32 -12.35 47.80
CA LYS A 98 -6.96 -12.14 49.21
C LYS A 98 -5.52 -12.46 49.54
N ASP A 99 -4.97 -13.42 48.81
CA ASP A 99 -3.60 -13.89 48.95
C ASP A 99 -2.76 -13.32 47.80
N HIS A 100 -1.54 -12.92 48.12
CA HIS A 100 -0.62 -12.31 47.17
C HIS A 100 -0.21 -13.27 46.04
N ALA A 101 0.05 -14.54 46.37
CA ALA A 101 0.43 -15.53 45.37
C ALA A 101 -0.73 -15.81 44.41
N THR A 102 -1.95 -15.95 44.94
CA THR A 102 -3.16 -16.11 44.12
C THR A 102 -3.46 -14.86 43.29
N ALA A 103 -3.28 -13.65 43.85
CA ALA A 103 -3.44 -12.39 43.12
C ALA A 103 -2.52 -12.32 41.91
N MET A 104 -1.25 -12.68 42.08
CA MET A 104 -0.27 -12.68 41.00
C MET A 104 -0.50 -13.79 39.98
N ALA A 105 -1.00 -14.96 40.41
CA ALA A 105 -1.37 -16.04 39.48
C ALA A 105 -2.56 -15.65 38.60
N GLU A 106 -3.62 -15.10 39.19
CA GLU A 106 -4.81 -14.64 38.47
C GLU A 106 -4.52 -13.43 37.58
N ALA A 107 -3.69 -12.49 38.04
CA ALA A 107 -3.24 -11.36 37.23
C ALA A 107 -2.46 -11.81 35.99
N ARG A 108 -1.61 -12.84 36.12
CA ARG A 108 -0.89 -13.44 34.98
C ARG A 108 -1.83 -14.13 34.02
N ALA A 109 -2.74 -14.96 34.53
CA ALA A 109 -3.72 -15.65 33.68
C ALA A 109 -4.58 -14.67 32.89
N ALA A 110 -5.04 -13.58 33.51
CA ALA A 110 -5.79 -12.53 32.84
C ALA A 110 -4.97 -11.78 31.77
N ALA A 111 -3.71 -11.45 32.07
CA ALA A 111 -2.81 -10.82 31.10
C ALA A 111 -2.52 -11.73 29.90
N GLU A 112 -2.21 -13.00 30.14
CA GLU A 112 -1.91 -14.00 29.10
C GLU A 112 -3.12 -14.25 28.19
N ALA A 113 -4.33 -14.34 28.75
CA ALA A 113 -5.56 -14.52 27.97
C ALA A 113 -5.79 -13.37 26.99
N ASN A 114 -5.50 -12.13 27.39
CA ASN A 114 -5.64 -10.94 26.55
C ASN A 114 -4.52 -10.78 25.51
N LEU A 115 -3.35 -11.38 25.76
CA LEU A 115 -2.14 -11.15 24.99
C LEU A 115 -1.70 -12.33 24.11
N THR A 116 -2.47 -13.43 24.13
CA THR A 116 -2.15 -14.67 23.40
C THR A 116 -1.93 -14.44 21.89
N ASP A 117 -2.75 -13.60 21.26
CA ASP A 117 -2.67 -13.33 19.82
C ASP A 117 -1.77 -12.13 19.45
N VAL A 118 -1.40 -11.32 20.45
CA VAL A 118 -0.66 -10.06 20.26
C VAL A 118 0.83 -10.24 20.54
N CYS A 119 1.17 -11.03 21.55
CA CYS A 119 2.56 -11.24 21.94
C CYS A 119 3.15 -12.45 21.22
N SER A 120 4.43 -12.34 20.84
CA SER A 120 5.20 -13.40 20.18
C SER A 120 5.99 -14.27 21.16
N GLY A 121 6.08 -13.85 22.43
CA GLY A 121 6.85 -14.49 23.48
C GLY A 121 6.15 -14.48 24.84
N PRO A 122 6.86 -14.83 25.93
CA PRO A 122 6.28 -14.90 27.25
C PRO A 122 5.82 -13.52 27.73
N VAL A 123 4.65 -13.49 28.37
CA VAL A 123 4.12 -12.30 29.04
C VAL A 123 4.74 -12.21 30.44
N SER A 124 5.36 -11.08 30.76
CA SER A 124 5.90 -10.82 32.08
C SER A 124 4.95 -9.90 32.84
N VAL A 125 4.49 -10.34 34.01
CA VAL A 125 3.66 -9.55 34.93
C VAL A 125 4.39 -9.39 36.26
N VAL A 126 4.64 -8.14 36.63
CA VAL A 126 5.36 -7.77 37.85
C VAL A 126 4.51 -6.80 38.65
N GLN A 127 4.33 -7.06 39.94
CA GLN A 127 3.73 -6.08 40.83
C GLN A 127 4.76 -5.00 41.18
N THR A 128 4.39 -3.74 41.00
CA THR A 128 5.24 -2.58 41.30
C THR A 128 4.80 -1.81 42.54
N SER A 129 3.66 -2.18 43.14
CA SER A 129 3.21 -1.57 44.40
C SER A 129 4.03 -2.03 45.61
N GLN A 130 4.26 -1.12 46.56
CA GLN A 130 5.10 -1.32 47.75
C GLN A 130 4.50 -2.26 48.81
N GLY A 131 3.22 -2.65 48.69
CA GLY A 131 2.54 -3.53 49.65
C GLY A 131 1.29 -4.19 49.06
N PHE A 132 0.78 -5.19 49.77
CA PHE A 132 -0.46 -5.92 49.45
C PHE A 132 -1.42 -5.91 50.66
N GLU A 133 -1.54 -4.75 51.31
CA GLU A 133 -2.42 -4.57 52.46
C GLU A 133 -3.79 -4.05 52.01
N PRO A 134 -4.88 -4.32 52.76
CA PRO A 134 -6.17 -3.67 52.53
C PRO A 134 -6.03 -2.13 52.50
N ASP A 135 -6.83 -1.45 51.68
CA ASP A 135 -6.80 0.01 51.49
C ASP A 135 -5.54 0.56 50.78
N THR A 136 -4.72 -0.33 50.19
CA THR A 136 -3.60 0.06 49.32
C THR A 136 -3.95 -0.08 47.84
N ILE A 137 -3.08 0.42 46.97
CA ILE A 137 -3.24 0.36 45.51
C ILE A 137 -2.43 -0.82 44.98
N PHE A 138 -3.11 -1.75 44.30
CA PHE A 138 -2.47 -2.85 43.59
C PHE A 138 -2.03 -2.35 42.22
N THR A 139 -0.72 -2.23 42.00
CA THR A 139 -0.16 -1.80 40.72
C THR A 139 0.60 -2.94 40.08
N VAL A 140 0.25 -3.25 38.83
CA VAL A 140 0.93 -4.26 38.02
C VAL A 140 1.49 -3.63 36.76
N GLU A 141 2.67 -4.09 36.37
CA GLU A 141 3.29 -3.82 35.10
C GLU A 141 3.28 -5.10 34.27
N VAL A 142 2.79 -4.99 33.04
CA VAL A 142 2.73 -6.05 32.05
C VAL A 142 3.67 -5.70 30.91
N SER A 143 4.55 -6.63 30.54
CA SER A 143 5.48 -6.48 29.44
C SER A 143 5.46 -7.69 28.52
N CYS A 144 5.53 -7.43 27.22
CA CYS A 144 5.67 -8.49 26.21
C CYS A 144 6.31 -7.97 24.92
N GLU A 145 6.68 -8.90 24.05
CA GLU A 145 7.16 -8.61 22.69
C GLU A 145 6.03 -8.75 21.67
N VAL A 146 5.69 -7.67 20.95
CA VAL A 146 4.54 -7.64 20.03
C VAL A 146 4.85 -8.31 18.68
N ARG A 147 3.95 -9.20 18.25
CA ARG A 147 4.01 -9.99 17.02
C ARG A 147 3.50 -9.17 15.82
N GLY A 148 4.29 -8.23 15.31
CA GLY A 148 3.81 -7.39 14.20
C GLY A 148 4.87 -6.85 13.24
N LEU A 149 6.05 -6.48 13.75
CA LEU A 149 7.08 -5.87 12.90
C LEU A 149 7.84 -6.90 12.03
N ALA A 150 7.93 -8.15 12.49
CA ALA A 150 8.59 -9.22 11.75
C ALA A 150 7.93 -9.52 10.40
N MET A 151 6.59 -9.38 10.27
CA MET A 151 5.87 -9.59 9.00
C MET A 151 6.24 -8.55 7.93
N LEU A 152 6.70 -7.36 8.35
CA LEU A 152 7.18 -6.29 7.47
C LEU A 152 8.68 -6.45 7.13
N GLY A 153 9.31 -7.57 7.50
CA GLY A 153 10.74 -7.82 7.31
C GLY A 153 11.64 -7.05 8.29
N LEU A 154 11.05 -6.41 9.29
CA LEU A 154 11.75 -5.70 10.36
C LEU A 154 11.78 -6.60 11.60
N ASP A 155 12.80 -7.43 11.70
CA ASP A 155 13.05 -8.33 12.83
C ASP A 155 13.61 -7.53 14.04
N ILE A 156 12.79 -6.62 14.56
CA ILE A 156 13.13 -5.75 15.68
C ILE A 156 12.27 -6.17 16.88
N PRO A 157 12.87 -6.73 17.94
CA PRO A 157 12.13 -7.08 19.15
C PRO A 157 11.56 -5.80 19.77
N THR A 158 10.26 -5.62 19.60
CA THR A 158 9.55 -4.42 20.07
C THR A 158 8.89 -4.77 21.39
N THR A 159 9.68 -4.73 22.47
CA THR A 159 9.17 -4.92 23.82
C THR A 159 8.35 -3.70 24.21
N LEU A 160 7.05 -3.92 24.47
CA LEU A 160 6.16 -2.89 24.97
C LEU A 160 5.80 -3.19 26.43
N THR A 161 5.75 -2.14 27.23
CA THR A 161 5.38 -2.20 28.64
C THR A 161 4.20 -1.29 28.93
N SER A 162 3.28 -1.76 29.78
CA SER A 162 2.14 -0.98 30.27
C SER A 162 1.90 -1.30 31.74
N SER A 163 1.54 -0.28 32.52
CA SER A 163 1.25 -0.41 33.94
C SER A 163 -0.14 0.11 34.26
N PHE A 164 -0.87 -0.59 35.13
CA PHE A 164 -2.15 -0.12 35.61
C PHE A 164 -2.32 -0.38 37.11
N SER A 165 -3.09 0.48 37.75
CA SER A 165 -3.35 0.44 39.18
C SER A 165 -4.84 0.25 39.48
N SER A 166 -5.15 -0.63 40.42
CA SER A 166 -6.50 -0.89 40.90
C SER A 166 -6.52 -0.82 42.43
N PRO A 167 -7.48 -0.12 43.06
CA PRO A 167 -7.61 -0.11 44.51
C PRO A 167 -8.01 -1.50 45.01
N LEU A 168 -7.37 -1.98 46.09
CA LEU A 168 -7.80 -3.22 46.75
C LEU A 168 -9.12 -2.99 47.48
N ASP A 169 -10.14 -3.78 47.18
CA ASP A 169 -11.43 -3.70 47.87
C ASP A 169 -11.28 -4.14 49.34
N PRO A 170 -11.64 -3.27 50.31
CA PRO A 170 -11.67 -3.63 51.73
C PRO A 170 -12.63 -4.79 52.05
N TYR A 171 -13.68 -4.99 51.23
CA TYR A 171 -14.76 -5.96 51.46
C TYR A 171 -14.66 -7.25 50.64
N ARG A 172 -13.53 -7.51 49.98
CA ARG A 172 -13.31 -8.76 49.21
C ARG A 172 -13.58 -10.00 50.07
N ARG A 173 -14.41 -10.95 49.59
CA ARG A 173 -14.98 -12.03 50.43
C ARG A 173 -13.94 -13.02 50.96
N THR A 174 -13.93 -13.16 52.29
CA THR A 174 -13.58 -14.36 53.08
C THR A 174 -13.95 -15.70 52.44
N ALA A 175 -13.04 -16.51 51.89
CA ALA A 175 -13.35 -17.92 51.65
C ALA A 175 -12.46 -18.76 52.55
#